data_AF-A0A2V9KWM0-F1
#
_entry.id   AF-A0A2V9KWM0-F1
#
_cell.length_a   1.000
_cell.length_b   1.000
_cell.length_c   1.000
_cell.angle_alpha   90.00
_cell.angle_beta   90.00
_cell.angle_gamma   90.00
#
_symmetry.space_group_name_H-M   'P 1'
#
loop_
_entity.id
_entity.type
_entity.pdbx_description
1 polymer ?
#
loop_
_entity_poly.entity_id
_entity_poly.type
_entity_poly.pdbx_seq_one_letter_code
_entity_poly.pdbx_strand_id
1 'polypeptide(L)'
;MKKAAVYIVSLLLLAALAEWIVLLRAPIDPCRLAAFLACLSLVLGAFVAFTDQGFVDQLRERARGSVGAALGMPLLLLVPYFIFALGTGTFSARGLAKLTAYIVAPVLLLLPDRLDRAAPGGHRTCPERSEGPPLQAIGWRDFAAMLAVAVPVPAHGLRGIWVWPEDLYFFRPLYSVCVGAYGFMVIRRLEGVGYRLTFRRTDVAGGFGHFVGFALLAIPLGYLLRFIHFHGHAVTSMALASQASSAGHAIAVPGELRLALEFLATFAGI
;
A
#
# COMPACT_ATOMS: atom_id res chain seq x y z
N MET A 1 5.34 22.84 19.09
CA MET A 1 4.07 22.20 18.66
C MET A 1 3.25 23.06 17.69
N LYS A 2 2.98 24.35 17.97
CA LYS A 2 2.21 25.25 17.09
C LYS A 2 2.65 25.27 15.61
N LYS A 3 3.96 25.36 15.32
CA LYS A 3 4.48 25.35 13.94
C LYS A 3 4.22 24.02 13.19
N ALA A 4 4.24 22.87 13.89
CA ALA A 4 4.01 21.56 13.25
C ALA A 4 2.54 21.38 12.87
N ALA A 5 1.63 21.83 13.73
CA ALA A 5 0.20 21.86 13.43
C ALA A 5 -0.09 22.74 12.20
N VAL A 6 0.56 23.91 12.10
CA VAL A 6 0.43 24.77 10.91
C VAL A 6 0.90 24.06 9.64
N TYR A 7 2.05 23.39 9.64
CA TYR A 7 2.50 22.65 8.46
C TYR A 7 1.56 21.51 8.06
N ILE A 8 1.04 20.74 9.03
CA ILE A 8 0.10 19.64 8.76
C ILE A 8 -1.20 20.19 8.20
N VAL A 9 -1.75 21.27 8.79
CA VAL A 9 -2.97 21.92 8.32
C VAL A 9 -2.77 22.54 6.94
N SER A 10 -1.61 23.16 6.68
CA SER A 10 -1.27 23.70 5.36
C SER A 10 -1.12 22.59 4.31
N LEU A 11 -0.51 21.45 4.65
CA LEU A 11 -0.40 20.29 3.75
C LEU A 11 -1.77 19.66 3.46
N LEU A 12 -2.62 19.53 4.48
CA LEU A 12 -4.00 19.06 4.34
C LEU A 12 -4.83 20.01 3.46
N LEU A 13 -4.68 21.32 3.65
CA LEU A 13 -5.34 22.33 2.82
C LEU A 13 -4.83 22.29 1.37
N LEU A 14 -3.53 22.11 1.15
CA LEU A 14 -2.95 22.01 -0.18
C LEU A 14 -3.39 20.73 -0.90
N ALA A 15 -3.44 19.61 -0.17
CA ALA A 15 -3.96 18.34 -0.67
C ALA A 15 -5.44 18.43 -1.00
N ALA A 16 -6.26 19.02 -0.10
CA ALA A 16 -7.69 19.23 -0.32
C ALA A 16 -7.97 20.20 -1.48
N LEU A 17 -7.14 21.24 -1.65
CA LEU A 17 -7.24 22.17 -2.77
C LEU A 17 -6.89 21.49 -4.09
N ALA A 18 -5.82 20.69 -4.12
CA ALA A 18 -5.45 19.89 -5.29
C ALA A 18 -6.55 18.88 -5.65
N GLU A 19 -7.11 18.20 -4.65
CA GLU A 19 -8.22 17.26 -4.79
C GLU A 19 -9.49 17.96 -5.31
N TRP A 20 -9.80 19.15 -4.81
CA TRP A 20 -10.91 19.99 -5.28
C TRP A 20 -10.74 20.43 -6.74
N ILE A 21 -9.54 20.87 -7.13
CA ILE A 21 -9.22 21.28 -8.51
C ILE A 21 -9.35 20.10 -9.49
N VAL A 22 -8.92 18.91 -9.08
CA VAL A 22 -9.04 17.68 -9.87
C VAL A 22 -10.50 17.25 -10.00
N LEU A 23 -11.28 17.32 -8.91
CA LEU A 23 -12.71 17.01 -8.88
C LEU A 23 -13.55 17.96 -9.73
N LEU A 24 -13.16 19.24 -9.82
CA LEU A 24 -13.83 20.21 -10.68
C LEU A 24 -13.55 20.00 -12.18
N ARG A 25 -12.44 19.34 -12.53
CA ARG A 25 -12.00 19.15 -13.92
C ARG A 25 -12.32 17.78 -14.49
N ALA A 26 -12.47 16.76 -13.66
CA ALA A 26 -12.81 15.41 -14.09
C ALA A 26 -14.21 15.05 -13.58
N PRO A 27 -15.17 14.70 -14.45
CA PRO A 27 -16.46 14.14 -14.03
C PRO A 27 -16.22 12.72 -13.48
N ILE A 28 -15.68 12.63 -12.27
CA ILE A 28 -15.49 11.39 -11.55
C ILE A 28 -16.76 11.13 -10.77
N ASP A 29 -17.31 9.92 -10.92
CA ASP A 29 -18.43 9.46 -10.12
C ASP A 29 -18.06 9.54 -8.62
N PRO A 30 -18.75 10.37 -7.81
CA PRO A 30 -18.40 10.63 -6.42
C PRO A 30 -18.45 9.35 -5.57
N CYS A 31 -19.31 8.39 -5.92
CA CYS A 31 -19.41 7.12 -5.21
C CYS A 31 -18.16 6.27 -5.42
N ARG A 32 -17.62 6.23 -6.64
CA ARG A 32 -16.41 5.46 -6.97
C ARG A 32 -15.17 6.07 -6.32
N LEU A 33 -15.09 7.40 -6.31
CA LEU A 33 -14.01 8.10 -5.62
C LEU A 33 -14.09 7.86 -4.11
N ALA A 34 -15.27 7.96 -3.50
CA ALA A 34 -15.44 7.68 -2.08
C ALA A 34 -15.01 6.26 -1.72
N ALA A 35 -15.39 5.26 -2.54
CA ALA A 35 -14.96 3.88 -2.36
C ALA A 35 -13.44 3.70 -2.48
N PHE A 36 -12.82 4.39 -3.43
CA PHE A 36 -11.37 4.42 -3.59
C PHE A 36 -10.67 5.02 -2.37
N LEU A 37 -11.09 6.20 -1.92
CA LEU A 37 -10.51 6.89 -0.76
C LEU A 37 -10.72 6.07 0.53
N ALA A 38 -11.88 5.44 0.70
CA ALA A 38 -12.14 4.57 1.83
C ALA A 38 -11.22 3.33 1.83
N CYS A 39 -11.05 2.68 0.67
CA CYS A 39 -10.09 1.58 0.51
C CYS A 39 -8.66 2.05 0.86
N LEU A 40 -8.21 3.14 0.26
CA LEU A 40 -6.89 3.72 0.50
C LEU A 40 -6.67 4.03 1.98
N SER A 41 -7.64 4.68 2.62
CA SER A 41 -7.58 5.04 4.04
C SER A 41 -7.48 3.80 4.93
N LEU A 42 -8.19 2.72 4.61
CA LEU A 42 -8.11 1.49 5.41
C LEU A 42 -6.76 0.78 5.25
N VAL A 43 -6.21 0.73 4.03
CA VAL A 43 -4.92 0.09 3.79
C VAL A 43 -3.79 0.91 4.44
N LEU A 44 -3.83 2.24 4.31
CA LEU A 44 -2.89 3.13 5.00
C LEU A 44 -3.06 3.05 6.52
N GLY A 45 -4.30 2.97 7.01
CA GLY A 45 -4.58 2.75 8.42
C GLY A 45 -3.96 1.45 8.93
N ALA A 46 -4.07 0.36 8.17
CA ALA A 46 -3.43 -0.91 8.51
C ALA A 46 -1.89 -0.79 8.50
N PHE A 47 -1.32 -0.15 7.49
CA PHE A 47 0.12 0.12 7.42
C PHE A 47 0.61 0.92 8.65
N VAL A 48 -0.10 1.99 9.02
CA VAL A 48 0.23 2.78 10.22
C VAL A 48 0.05 1.95 11.48
N ALA A 49 -1.00 1.15 11.59
CA ALA A 49 -1.25 0.29 12.75
C ALA A 49 -0.11 -0.72 12.97
N PHE A 50 0.47 -1.27 11.89
CA PHE A 50 1.62 -2.16 11.98
C PHE A 50 2.91 -1.49 12.49
N THR A 51 2.96 -0.15 12.57
CA THR A 51 4.07 0.57 13.19
C THR A 51 3.97 0.68 14.71
N ASP A 52 2.78 0.46 15.25
CA ASP A 52 2.54 0.44 16.68
C ASP A 52 2.82 -0.96 17.25
N GLN A 53 3.76 -1.04 18.18
CA GLN A 53 4.11 -2.32 18.81
C GLN A 53 2.93 -2.88 19.62
N GLY A 54 2.12 -2.03 20.25
CA GLY A 54 0.95 -2.46 21.02
C GLY A 54 -0.09 -3.17 20.15
N PHE A 55 -0.38 -2.62 18.97
CA PHE A 55 -1.26 -3.26 17.99
C PHE A 55 -0.70 -4.61 17.51
N VAL A 56 0.59 -4.68 17.18
CA VAL A 56 1.23 -5.93 16.75
C VAL A 56 1.20 -6.98 17.87
N ASP A 57 1.42 -6.58 19.12
CA ASP A 57 1.37 -7.47 20.29
C ASP A 57 -0.04 -8.03 20.52
N GLN A 58 -1.08 -7.21 20.39
CA GLN A 58 -2.47 -7.68 20.45
C GLN A 58 -2.77 -8.71 19.35
N LEU A 59 -2.31 -8.46 18.11
CA LEU A 59 -2.46 -9.44 17.03
C LEU A 59 -1.69 -10.72 17.33
N ARG A 60 -0.47 -10.63 17.88
CA ARG A 60 0.35 -11.79 18.28
C ARG A 60 -0.37 -12.63 19.31
N GLU A 61 -0.93 -12.01 20.35
CA GLU A 61 -1.65 -12.68 21.42
C GLU A 61 -2.87 -13.43 20.89
N ARG A 62 -3.71 -12.76 20.10
CA ARG A 62 -4.88 -13.40 19.51
C ARG A 62 -4.51 -14.50 18.53
N ALA A 63 -3.44 -14.29 17.74
CA ALA A 63 -2.89 -15.33 16.89
C ALA A 63 -2.37 -16.52 17.72
N ARG A 64 -1.75 -16.32 18.92
CA ARG A 64 -1.34 -17.43 19.83
C ARG A 64 -2.53 -18.30 20.19
N GLY A 65 -3.64 -17.66 20.56
CA GLY A 65 -4.81 -18.35 21.11
C GLY A 65 -5.50 -19.29 20.12
N SER A 66 -5.39 -19.07 18.81
CA SER A 66 -6.05 -19.93 17.82
C SER A 66 -5.35 -19.91 16.46
N VAL A 67 -5.22 -21.09 15.83
CA VAL A 67 -4.80 -21.23 14.42
C VAL A 67 -5.80 -20.56 13.48
N GLY A 68 -7.10 -20.66 13.80
CA GLY A 68 -8.15 -19.99 13.04
C GLY A 68 -8.02 -18.46 13.10
N ALA A 69 -7.66 -17.91 14.27
CA ALA A 69 -7.37 -16.48 14.39
C ALA A 69 -6.13 -16.07 13.58
N ALA A 70 -5.08 -16.90 13.59
CA ALA A 70 -3.85 -16.67 12.83
C ALA A 70 -4.08 -16.60 11.32
N LEU A 71 -4.97 -17.45 10.78
CA LEU A 71 -5.35 -17.47 9.37
C LEU A 71 -6.46 -16.45 9.02
N GLY A 72 -7.37 -16.17 9.96
CA GLY A 72 -8.53 -15.30 9.74
C GLY A 72 -8.22 -13.80 9.80
N MET A 73 -7.37 -13.37 10.73
CA MET A 73 -6.99 -11.95 10.85
C MET A 73 -6.38 -11.31 9.59
N PRO A 74 -5.44 -11.94 8.86
CA PRO A 74 -4.87 -11.32 7.69
C PRO A 74 -5.91 -11.17 6.57
N LEU A 75 -6.97 -11.99 6.55
CA LEU A 75 -8.08 -11.87 5.61
C LEU A 75 -8.91 -10.58 5.82
N LEU A 76 -8.73 -9.86 6.94
CA LEU A 76 -9.30 -8.52 7.10
C LEU A 76 -8.78 -7.54 6.04
N LEU A 77 -7.61 -7.80 5.44
CA LEU A 77 -7.10 -7.05 4.28
C LEU A 77 -7.95 -7.24 3.00
N LEU A 78 -8.93 -8.16 3.00
CA LEU A 78 -9.93 -8.25 1.93
C LEU A 78 -11.03 -7.17 2.06
N VAL A 79 -11.26 -6.63 3.26
CA VAL A 79 -12.30 -5.60 3.48
C VAL A 79 -12.08 -4.36 2.60
N PRO A 80 -10.86 -3.76 2.52
CA PRO A 80 -10.61 -2.65 1.61
C PRO A 80 -10.84 -3.04 0.14
N TYR A 81 -10.50 -4.27 -0.25
CA TYR A 81 -10.77 -4.76 -1.61
C TYR A 81 -12.26 -4.84 -1.90
N PHE A 82 -13.10 -5.34 -0.97
CA PHE A 82 -14.55 -5.37 -1.17
C PHE A 82 -15.13 -3.96 -1.27
N ILE A 83 -14.71 -3.04 -0.41
CA ILE A 83 -15.14 -1.64 -0.46
C ILE A 83 -14.80 -1.02 -1.81
N PHE A 84 -13.54 -1.20 -2.27
CA PHE A 84 -13.10 -0.73 -3.57
C PHE A 84 -13.92 -1.37 -4.69
N ALA A 85 -13.91 -2.69 -4.79
CA ALA A 85 -14.39 -3.40 -5.97
C ALA A 85 -15.92 -3.36 -6.11
N LEU A 86 -16.66 -3.32 -4.99
CA LEU A 86 -18.11 -3.11 -5.00
C LEU A 86 -18.44 -1.63 -5.28
N GLY A 87 -17.69 -0.70 -4.69
CA GLY A 87 -17.95 0.73 -4.86
C GLY A 87 -17.54 1.29 -6.24
N THR A 88 -16.59 0.66 -6.92
CA THR A 88 -16.18 1.00 -8.29
C THR A 88 -16.87 0.15 -9.36
N GLY A 89 -17.60 -0.89 -8.97
CA GLY A 89 -18.22 -1.86 -9.87
C GLY A 89 -17.22 -2.79 -10.59
N THR A 90 -15.97 -2.88 -10.10
CA THR A 90 -14.90 -3.70 -10.72
C THR A 90 -14.66 -5.02 -9.99
N PHE A 91 -15.69 -5.60 -9.37
CA PHE A 91 -15.56 -6.88 -8.66
C PHE A 91 -15.12 -8.01 -9.59
N SER A 92 -14.07 -8.72 -9.17
CA SER A 92 -13.53 -9.87 -9.88
C SER A 92 -13.34 -11.04 -8.93
N ALA A 93 -14.02 -12.17 -9.20
CA ALA A 93 -13.81 -13.40 -8.44
C ALA A 93 -12.36 -13.91 -8.59
N ARG A 94 -11.75 -13.72 -9.76
CA ARG A 94 -10.34 -14.04 -9.99
C ARG A 94 -9.42 -13.11 -9.19
N GLY A 95 -9.73 -11.81 -9.13
CA GLY A 95 -9.00 -10.84 -8.32
C GLY A 95 -9.06 -11.18 -6.83
N LEU A 96 -10.24 -11.55 -6.34
CA LEU A 96 -10.45 -12.02 -4.97
C LEU A 96 -9.62 -13.27 -4.68
N ALA A 97 -9.67 -14.29 -5.54
CA ALA A 97 -8.90 -15.52 -5.36
C ALA A 97 -7.38 -15.26 -5.33
N LYS A 98 -6.88 -14.41 -6.24
CA LYS A 98 -5.47 -13.99 -6.25
C LYS A 98 -5.08 -13.28 -4.96
N LEU A 99 -5.89 -12.31 -4.51
CA LEU A 99 -5.60 -11.53 -3.30
C LEU A 99 -5.62 -12.42 -2.06
N THR A 100 -6.63 -13.29 -1.94
CA THR A 100 -6.72 -14.27 -0.85
C THR A 100 -5.50 -15.19 -0.84
N ALA A 101 -5.13 -15.75 -1.99
CA ALA A 101 -3.94 -16.60 -2.09
C ALA A 101 -2.67 -15.84 -1.69
N TYR A 102 -2.53 -14.59 -2.13
CA TYR A 102 -1.40 -13.74 -1.79
C TYR A 102 -1.29 -13.43 -0.29
N ILE A 103 -2.41 -13.14 0.36
CA ILE A 103 -2.47 -12.88 1.81
C ILE A 103 -2.14 -14.14 2.61
N VAL A 104 -2.68 -15.28 2.20
CA VAL A 104 -2.61 -16.54 2.96
C VAL A 104 -1.29 -17.28 2.75
N ALA A 105 -0.67 -17.19 1.57
CA ALA A 105 0.56 -17.92 1.24
C ALA A 105 1.71 -17.76 2.26
N PRO A 106 2.15 -16.54 2.63
CA PRO A 106 3.22 -16.39 3.62
C PRO A 106 2.81 -16.87 5.01
N VAL A 107 1.52 -16.74 5.36
CA VAL A 107 1.02 -17.23 6.64
C VAL A 107 1.09 -18.75 6.71
N LEU A 108 0.67 -19.46 5.66
CA LEU A 108 0.76 -20.92 5.58
C LEU A 108 2.20 -21.42 5.59
N LEU A 109 3.13 -20.70 4.99
CA LEU A 109 4.55 -21.06 4.98
C LEU A 109 5.18 -20.91 6.38
N LEU A 110 4.77 -19.90 7.14
CA LEU A 110 5.32 -19.58 8.46
C LEU A 110 4.58 -20.27 9.62
N LEU A 111 3.36 -20.78 9.39
CA LEU A 111 2.53 -21.41 10.42
C LEU A 111 3.16 -22.68 11.02
N PRO A 112 3.78 -23.61 10.26
CA PRO A 112 4.34 -24.82 10.83
C PRO A 112 5.52 -24.54 11.76
N ASP A 113 6.42 -23.62 11.38
CA ASP A 113 7.54 -23.18 12.22
C ASP A 113 7.06 -22.59 13.55
N ARG A 114 5.89 -21.97 13.55
CA ARG A 114 5.24 -21.49 14.77
C ARG A 114 4.74 -22.64 15.63
N LEU A 115 4.10 -23.65 15.04
CA LEU A 115 3.58 -24.81 15.77
C LEU A 115 4.72 -25.63 16.40
N ASP A 116 5.80 -25.84 15.67
CA ASP A 116 6.98 -26.57 16.13
C ASP A 116 7.63 -25.89 17.36
N ARG A 117 7.64 -24.55 17.42
CA ARG A 117 8.13 -23.79 18.60
C ARG A 117 7.14 -23.76 19.77
N ALA A 118 5.85 -23.91 19.50
CA ALA A 118 4.82 -23.94 20.54
C ALA A 118 4.69 -25.31 21.21
N ALA A 119 5.29 -26.36 20.63
CA ALA A 119 5.25 -27.71 21.16
C ALA A 119 6.06 -27.82 22.47
N PRO A 120 5.55 -28.52 23.51
CA PRO A 120 6.28 -28.79 24.74
C PRO A 120 7.44 -29.75 24.42
N GLY A 121 8.63 -29.21 24.19
CA GLY A 121 9.80 -29.97 23.72
C GLY A 121 10.57 -29.32 22.57
N GLY A 122 10.10 -28.17 22.05
CA GLY A 122 10.80 -27.39 21.04
C GLY A 122 12.26 -27.14 21.44
N HIS A 123 13.17 -27.61 20.58
CA HIS A 123 14.61 -27.67 20.75
C HIS A 123 15.21 -26.32 21.22
N ARG A 124 15.36 -26.15 22.54
CA ARG A 124 16.28 -25.16 23.14
C ARG A 124 17.71 -25.69 23.00
N THR A 125 18.24 -25.74 21.79
CA THR A 125 19.68 -25.92 21.59
C THR A 125 20.25 -24.66 20.99
N CYS A 126 20.63 -23.76 21.88
CA CYS A 126 21.83 -22.98 21.67
C CYS A 126 22.66 -23.16 22.94
N PRO A 127 23.90 -23.69 22.84
CA PRO A 127 24.85 -23.62 23.94
C PRO A 127 25.12 -22.15 24.26
N GLU A 128 25.10 -21.81 25.55
CA GLU A 128 25.49 -20.51 26.09
C GLU A 128 26.94 -20.17 25.72
N ARG A 129 27.20 -19.54 24.57
CA ARG A 129 28.46 -18.82 24.32
C ARG A 129 28.40 -17.84 23.15
N SER A 130 27.70 -16.72 23.31
CA SER A 130 27.98 -15.48 22.58
C SER A 130 27.30 -14.31 23.28
N GLU A 131 28.08 -13.32 23.70
CA GLU A 131 27.64 -12.05 24.32
C GLU A 131 27.00 -11.09 23.29
N GLY A 132 26.02 -11.58 22.51
CA GLY A 132 25.25 -10.78 21.56
C GLY A 132 23.79 -11.23 21.55
N PRO A 133 22.83 -10.36 21.16
CA PRO A 133 21.42 -10.74 21.08
C PRO A 133 21.29 -11.96 20.14
N PRO A 134 20.56 -13.01 20.53
CA PRO A 134 20.48 -14.23 19.75
C PRO A 134 19.79 -13.95 18.41
N LEU A 135 20.57 -13.94 17.32
CA LEU A 135 20.02 -13.88 15.97
C LEU A 135 19.23 -15.17 15.70
N GLN A 136 17.91 -15.06 15.60
CA GLN A 136 17.05 -16.19 15.25
C GLN A 136 17.51 -16.77 13.91
N ALA A 137 17.79 -18.07 13.86
CA ALA A 137 18.15 -18.74 12.62
C ALA A 137 17.02 -18.60 11.59
N ILE A 138 17.34 -18.01 10.43
CA ILE A 138 16.43 -17.84 9.30
C ILE A 138 16.33 -19.19 8.59
N GLY A 139 15.12 -19.75 8.53
CA GLY A 139 14.85 -21.01 7.86
C GLY A 139 14.52 -20.83 6.38
N TRP A 140 14.53 -21.92 5.60
CA TRP A 140 14.10 -21.87 4.19
C TRP A 140 12.65 -21.41 4.03
N ARG A 141 11.78 -21.66 5.02
CA ARG A 141 10.38 -21.18 5.07
C ARG A 141 10.31 -19.67 5.20
N ASP A 142 11.24 -19.04 5.94
CA ASP A 142 11.34 -17.59 6.03
C ASP A 142 11.70 -16.99 4.66
N PHE A 143 12.65 -17.60 3.95
CA PHE A 143 12.97 -17.23 2.55
C PHE A 143 11.80 -17.45 1.60
N ALA A 144 11.11 -18.58 1.69
CA ALA A 144 9.95 -18.89 0.86
C ALA A 144 8.80 -17.90 1.10
N ALA A 145 8.53 -17.54 2.35
CA ALA A 145 7.53 -16.54 2.70
C ALA A 145 7.93 -15.14 2.19
N MET A 146 9.22 -14.80 2.25
CA MET A 146 9.73 -13.54 1.72
C MET A 146 9.56 -13.49 0.19
N LEU A 147 9.88 -14.57 -0.51
CA LEU A 147 9.66 -14.68 -1.97
C LEU A 147 8.18 -14.65 -2.32
N ALA A 148 7.32 -15.30 -1.53
CA ALA A 148 5.86 -15.30 -1.74
C ALA A 148 5.26 -13.89 -1.66
N VAL A 149 5.85 -13.00 -0.85
CA VAL A 149 5.44 -11.60 -0.74
C VAL A 149 6.13 -10.71 -1.78
N ALA A 150 7.42 -10.94 -2.04
CA ALA A 150 8.23 -10.06 -2.88
C ALA A 150 8.04 -10.29 -4.40
N VAL A 151 7.93 -11.55 -4.85
CA VAL A 151 7.90 -11.89 -6.29
C VAL A 151 6.61 -11.49 -7.00
N PRO A 152 5.40 -11.65 -6.42
CA PRO A 152 4.16 -11.34 -7.15
C PRO A 152 3.99 -9.86 -7.50
N VAL A 153 4.64 -8.94 -6.79
CA VAL A 153 4.55 -7.50 -7.03
C VAL A 153 5.23 -7.10 -8.36
N PRO A 154 6.53 -7.34 -8.58
CA PRO A 154 7.20 -7.05 -9.85
C PRO A 154 6.73 -7.98 -10.99
N ALA A 155 6.32 -9.22 -10.70
CA ALA A 155 5.80 -10.14 -11.71
C ALA A 155 4.36 -9.82 -12.17
N HIS A 156 3.77 -8.70 -11.70
CA HIS A 156 2.39 -8.31 -11.99
C HIS A 156 1.34 -9.37 -11.61
N GLY A 157 1.62 -10.22 -10.62
CA GLY A 157 0.70 -11.27 -10.14
C GLY A 157 -0.61 -10.69 -9.59
N LEU A 158 -0.54 -9.49 -9.01
CA LEU A 158 -1.66 -8.73 -8.46
C LEU A 158 -2.36 -7.81 -9.48
N ARG A 159 -2.02 -7.94 -10.78
CA ARG A 159 -2.67 -7.21 -11.86
C ARG A 159 -4.15 -7.57 -11.97
N GLY A 160 -4.97 -6.54 -12.19
CA GLY A 160 -6.42 -6.70 -12.40
C GLY A 160 -7.23 -6.76 -11.10
N ILE A 161 -6.64 -6.41 -9.95
CA ILE A 161 -7.35 -6.33 -8.66
C ILE A 161 -7.93 -4.91 -8.46
N TRP A 162 -7.11 -3.88 -8.65
CA TRP A 162 -7.52 -2.47 -8.48
C TRP A 162 -7.59 -1.77 -9.85
N VAL A 163 -8.66 -1.99 -10.61
CA VAL A 163 -8.72 -1.64 -12.05
C VAL A 163 -9.31 -0.24 -12.33
N TRP A 164 -9.86 0.42 -11.31
CA TRP A 164 -10.48 1.74 -11.46
C TRP A 164 -9.63 2.83 -10.78
N PRO A 165 -9.44 4.00 -11.42
CA PRO A 165 -9.83 4.36 -12.80
C PRO A 165 -9.02 3.63 -13.87
N GLU A 166 -7.79 3.23 -13.54
CA GLU A 166 -6.94 2.31 -14.29
C GLU A 166 -6.28 1.33 -13.30
N ASP A 167 -5.49 0.37 -13.78
CA ASP A 167 -4.83 -0.63 -12.92
C ASP A 167 -3.79 0.01 -11.98
N LEU A 168 -4.18 0.19 -10.72
CA LEU A 168 -3.46 0.96 -9.71
C LEU A 168 -2.28 0.18 -9.14
N TYR A 169 -1.08 0.48 -9.64
CA TYR A 169 0.15 -0.22 -9.22
C TYR A 169 0.46 -0.05 -7.74
N PHE A 170 0.30 1.15 -7.18
CA PHE A 170 0.73 1.49 -5.82
C PHE A 170 0.06 0.65 -4.71
N PHE A 171 -1.11 0.04 -4.95
CA PHE A 171 -1.74 -0.85 -3.97
C PHE A 171 -0.96 -2.15 -3.77
N ARG A 172 -0.31 -2.67 -4.82
CA ARG A 172 0.43 -3.95 -4.78
C ARG A 172 1.55 -3.97 -3.75
N PRO A 173 2.51 -3.03 -3.78
CA PRO A 173 3.54 -2.92 -2.76
C PRO A 173 3.00 -2.56 -1.38
N LEU A 174 1.96 -1.71 -1.29
CA LEU A 174 1.37 -1.35 -0.01
C LEU A 174 0.75 -2.58 0.68
N TYR A 175 0.01 -3.39 -0.09
CA TYR A 175 -0.47 -4.70 0.37
C TYR A 175 0.68 -5.66 0.69
N SER A 176 1.76 -5.66 -0.09
CA SER A 176 2.96 -6.46 0.18
C SER A 176 3.55 -6.15 1.55
N VAL A 177 3.67 -4.87 1.90
CA VAL A 177 4.16 -4.46 3.21
C VAL A 177 3.19 -4.88 4.31
N CYS A 178 1.88 -4.71 4.15
CA CYS A 178 0.90 -5.14 5.16
C CYS A 178 0.88 -6.67 5.36
N VAL A 179 0.94 -7.44 4.28
CA VAL A 179 0.97 -8.91 4.32
C VAL A 179 2.29 -9.41 4.92
N GLY A 180 3.42 -8.84 4.51
CA GLY A 180 4.73 -9.15 5.07
C GLY A 180 4.83 -8.77 6.54
N ALA A 181 4.32 -7.60 6.92
CA ALA A 181 4.22 -7.14 8.31
C ALA A 181 3.48 -8.17 9.16
N TYR A 182 2.30 -8.61 8.73
CA TYR A 182 1.56 -9.63 9.44
C TYR A 182 2.32 -10.97 9.52
N GLY A 183 2.83 -11.47 8.39
CA GLY A 183 3.57 -12.74 8.36
C GLY A 183 4.79 -12.75 9.28
N PHE A 184 5.66 -11.75 9.16
CA PHE A 184 6.93 -11.73 9.88
C PHE A 184 6.83 -11.20 11.31
N MET A 185 6.03 -10.16 11.54
CA MET A 185 5.90 -9.57 12.88
C MET A 185 4.88 -10.30 13.75
N VAL A 186 3.79 -10.81 13.19
CA VAL A 186 2.72 -11.46 13.98
C VAL A 186 2.90 -12.97 14.05
N ILE A 187 3.06 -13.65 12.90
CA ILE A 187 3.13 -15.11 12.84
C ILE A 187 4.52 -15.62 13.24
N ARG A 188 5.56 -15.16 12.54
CA ARG A 188 6.93 -15.64 12.74
C ARG A 188 7.62 -15.07 13.98
N ARG A 189 7.26 -13.84 14.37
CA ARG A 189 7.84 -13.08 15.49
C ARG A 189 9.35 -12.90 15.42
N LEU A 190 9.78 -12.33 14.30
CA LEU A 190 11.17 -11.89 14.21
C LEU A 190 11.38 -10.71 15.16
N GLU A 191 12.25 -10.91 16.16
CA GLU A 191 12.66 -9.86 17.09
C GLU A 191 13.63 -8.91 16.37
N GLY A 192 13.51 -7.60 16.63
CA GLY A 192 14.29 -6.57 15.95
C GLY A 192 13.87 -6.29 14.50
N VAL A 193 12.81 -6.93 14.00
CA VAL A 193 12.25 -6.69 12.66
C VAL A 193 10.94 -5.90 12.78
N GLY A 194 10.80 -4.89 11.92
CA GLY A 194 9.63 -4.03 11.84
C GLY A 194 10.01 -2.66 11.33
N TYR A 195 9.01 -1.79 11.16
CA TYR A 195 9.21 -0.40 10.81
C TYR A 195 8.48 0.48 11.81
N ARG A 196 9.13 1.59 12.19
CA ARG A 196 8.54 2.58 13.10
C ARG A 196 8.45 3.90 12.35
N LEU A 197 7.24 4.41 12.19
CA LEU A 197 7.03 5.76 11.68
C LEU A 197 7.41 6.75 12.78
N THR A 198 8.61 7.30 12.70
CA THR A 198 9.00 8.44 13.53
C THR A 198 8.92 9.72 12.70
N PHE A 199 8.00 10.61 13.06
CA PHE A 199 7.87 11.88 12.36
C PHE A 199 8.89 12.88 12.92
N ARG A 200 10.09 12.91 12.34
CA ARG A 200 11.11 13.93 12.65
C ARG A 200 11.12 14.98 11.56
N ARG A 201 11.19 16.25 11.96
CA ARG A 201 11.26 17.39 11.02
C ARG A 201 12.48 17.35 10.12
N THR A 202 13.59 16.81 10.63
CA THR A 202 14.82 16.58 9.86
C THR A 202 14.60 15.62 8.71
N ASP A 203 13.79 14.59 8.92
CA ASP A 203 13.55 13.54 7.93
C ASP A 203 12.59 14.06 6.86
N VAL A 204 11.61 14.89 7.26
CA VAL A 204 10.73 15.61 6.33
C VAL A 204 11.52 16.61 5.49
N ALA A 205 12.38 17.42 6.11
CA ALA A 205 13.20 18.39 5.40
C ALA A 205 14.22 17.72 4.47
N GLY A 206 14.84 16.62 4.92
CA GLY A 206 15.73 15.79 4.12
C GLY A 206 14.99 15.17 2.93
N GLY A 207 13.84 14.53 3.17
CA GLY A 207 12.99 13.96 2.13
C GLY A 207 12.54 15.01 1.11
N PHE A 208 12.11 16.19 1.56
CA PHE A 208 11.79 17.31 0.67
C PHE A 208 13.01 17.78 -0.12
N GLY A 209 14.19 17.86 0.49
CA GLY A 209 15.45 18.20 -0.18
C GLY A 209 15.81 17.19 -1.29
N HIS A 210 15.71 15.89 -1.00
CA HIS A 210 15.90 14.83 -2.00
C HIS A 210 14.86 14.90 -3.11
N PHE A 211 13.60 15.17 -2.78
CA PHE A 211 12.53 15.35 -3.76
C PHE A 211 12.82 16.54 -4.68
N VAL A 212 13.19 17.70 -4.13
CA VAL A 212 13.56 18.89 -4.92
C VAL A 212 14.76 18.60 -5.80
N GLY A 213 15.81 17.97 -5.25
CA GLY A 213 17.00 17.58 -6.01
C GLY A 213 16.67 16.63 -7.17
N PHE A 214 15.84 15.61 -6.91
CA PHE A 214 15.36 14.70 -7.94
C PHE A 214 14.51 15.41 -8.98
N ALA A 215 13.53 16.23 -8.57
CA ALA A 215 12.65 16.96 -9.48
C ALA A 215 13.44 17.92 -10.40
N LEU A 216 14.45 18.61 -9.86
CA LEU A 216 15.33 19.48 -10.63
C LEU A 216 16.17 18.73 -11.67
N LEU A 217 16.43 17.43 -11.50
CA LEU A 217 17.12 16.60 -12.47
C LEU A 217 16.14 15.91 -13.43
N ALA A 218 15.10 15.28 -12.88
CA ALA A 218 14.15 14.44 -13.60
C ALA A 218 13.23 15.24 -14.51
N ILE A 219 12.80 16.45 -14.12
CA ILE A 219 11.90 17.26 -14.96
C ILE A 219 12.65 17.75 -16.22
N PRO A 220 13.82 18.42 -16.12
CA PRO A 220 14.55 18.83 -17.32
C PRO A 220 14.97 17.64 -18.19
N LEU A 221 15.46 16.55 -17.57
CA LEU A 221 15.86 15.36 -18.30
C LEU A 221 14.65 14.68 -18.98
N GLY A 222 13.49 14.67 -18.32
CA GLY A 222 12.23 14.15 -18.86
C GLY A 222 11.73 14.96 -20.06
N TYR A 223 11.89 16.29 -20.05
CA TYR A 223 11.62 17.13 -21.23
C TYR A 223 12.65 16.90 -22.35
N LEU A 224 13.94 16.80 -22.00
CA LEU A 224 15.01 16.60 -22.97
C LEU A 224 14.89 15.26 -23.71
N LEU A 225 14.56 14.20 -22.97
CA LEU A 225 14.32 12.85 -23.49
C LEU A 225 12.92 12.67 -24.09
N ARG A 226 12.06 13.71 -24.04
CA ARG A 226 10.65 13.66 -24.46
C ARG A 226 9.83 12.56 -23.75
N PHE A 227 10.20 12.20 -22.52
CA PHE A 227 9.35 11.37 -21.66
C PHE A 227 8.18 12.18 -21.07
N ILE A 228 8.38 13.48 -20.82
CA ILE A 228 7.36 14.38 -20.27
C ILE A 228 6.97 15.40 -21.35
N HIS A 229 5.68 15.42 -21.70
CA HIS A 229 5.09 16.41 -22.62
C HIS A 229 4.04 17.22 -21.88
N PHE A 230 4.12 18.55 -21.98
CA PHE A 230 3.10 19.44 -21.45
C PHE A 230 1.86 19.38 -22.33
N HIS A 231 0.73 18.90 -21.80
CA HIS A 231 -0.55 18.85 -22.51
C HIS A 231 -1.39 20.08 -22.15
N GLY A 232 -1.22 21.16 -22.92
CA GLY A 232 -2.07 22.34 -22.81
C GLY A 232 -3.44 22.10 -23.44
N HIS A 233 -4.39 21.50 -22.73
CA HIS A 233 -5.78 21.46 -23.20
C HIS A 233 -6.45 22.80 -22.91
N ALA A 234 -6.61 23.64 -23.93
CA ALA A 234 -7.54 24.77 -23.89
C ALA A 234 -8.96 24.22 -23.88
N VAL A 235 -9.58 24.15 -22.70
CA VAL A 235 -10.97 23.72 -22.54
C VAL A 235 -11.88 24.86 -23.02
N THR A 236 -12.19 24.89 -24.32
CA THR A 236 -13.21 25.78 -24.87
C THR A 236 -14.58 25.25 -24.47
N SER A 237 -15.41 26.08 -23.83
CA SER A 237 -16.75 25.76 -23.33
C SER A 237 -17.68 25.09 -24.35
N MET A 238 -17.43 25.27 -25.64
CA MET A 238 -18.20 24.65 -26.73
C MET A 238 -17.92 23.14 -26.89
N ALA A 239 -16.74 22.66 -26.51
CA ALA A 239 -16.37 21.23 -26.55
C ALA A 239 -16.95 20.42 -25.36
N LEU A 240 -17.36 21.11 -24.29
CA LEU A 240 -18.07 20.53 -23.14
C LEU A 240 -19.53 20.20 -23.46
N ALA A 241 -20.19 21.02 -24.29
CA ALA A 241 -21.57 20.79 -24.71
C ALA A 241 -21.70 19.59 -25.67
N SER A 242 -20.74 19.41 -26.59
CA SER A 242 -20.74 18.31 -27.55
C SER A 242 -20.41 16.94 -26.93
N GLN A 243 -19.63 16.90 -25.84
CA GLN A 243 -19.31 15.66 -25.13
C GLN A 243 -20.45 15.20 -24.20
N ALA A 244 -21.27 16.11 -23.69
CA ALA A 244 -22.47 15.75 -22.92
C ALA A 244 -23.52 15.03 -23.78
N SER A 245 -23.59 15.32 -25.09
CA SER A 245 -24.51 14.65 -26.01
C SER A 245 -24.07 13.25 -26.47
N SER A 246 -22.81 12.85 -26.24
CA SER A 246 -22.28 11.56 -26.68
C SER A 246 -22.05 10.54 -25.54
N ALA A 247 -22.57 10.80 -24.34
CA ALA A 247 -22.40 9.99 -23.13
C ALA A 247 -23.17 8.64 -23.16
N GLY A 248 -23.05 7.90 -24.25
CA GLY A 248 -23.52 6.53 -24.39
C GLY A 248 -22.40 5.49 -24.31
N HIS A 249 -21.20 5.76 -24.83
CA HIS A 249 -20.14 4.72 -24.91
C HIS A 249 -18.74 5.34 -24.85
N ALA A 250 -17.87 4.72 -24.03
CA ALA A 250 -16.43 4.98 -23.85
C ALA A 250 -16.04 6.27 -23.10
N ILE A 251 -15.92 6.17 -21.76
CA ILE A 251 -15.29 7.19 -20.92
C ILE A 251 -13.77 7.01 -21.02
N ALA A 252 -13.13 7.83 -21.85
CA ALA A 252 -11.69 8.05 -21.79
C ALA A 252 -11.36 8.85 -20.51
N VAL A 253 -10.53 8.29 -19.64
CA VAL A 253 -10.04 8.98 -18.44
C VAL A 253 -9.19 10.17 -18.89
N PRO A 254 -9.41 11.39 -18.38
CA PRO A 254 -8.59 12.56 -18.73
C PRO A 254 -7.13 12.33 -18.31
N GLY A 255 -6.17 12.60 -19.20
CA GLY A 255 -4.74 12.38 -18.96
C GLY A 255 -4.16 13.12 -17.73
N GLU A 256 -4.84 14.15 -17.24
CA GLU A 256 -4.51 14.88 -16.02
C GLU A 256 -4.67 14.02 -14.75
N LEU A 257 -5.69 13.14 -14.71
CA LEU A 257 -5.91 12.23 -13.58
C LEU A 257 -4.80 11.18 -13.51
N ARG A 258 -4.35 10.72 -14.67
CA ARG A 258 -3.23 9.80 -14.82
C ARG A 258 -1.93 10.42 -14.31
N LEU A 259 -1.66 11.69 -14.64
CA LEU A 259 -0.49 12.42 -14.14
C LEU A 259 -0.54 12.64 -12.63
N ALA A 260 -1.69 12.99 -12.05
CA ALA A 260 -1.84 13.15 -10.61
C ALA A 260 -1.65 11.81 -9.86
N LEU A 261 -2.12 10.70 -10.43
CA LEU A 261 -1.96 9.36 -9.85
C LEU A 261 -0.54 8.80 -10.02
N GLU A 262 0.10 8.99 -11.17
CA GLU A 262 1.50 8.64 -11.41
C GLU A 262 2.43 9.47 -10.51
N PHE A 263 2.11 10.75 -10.27
CA PHE A 263 2.84 11.61 -9.35
C PHE A 263 2.69 11.13 -7.89
N LEU A 264 1.49 10.76 -7.46
CA LEU A 264 1.23 10.15 -6.15
C LEU A 264 1.95 8.80 -5.98
N ALA A 265 1.99 7.96 -7.03
CA ALA A 265 2.71 6.69 -7.03
C ALA A 265 4.24 6.90 -6.93
N THR A 266 4.78 7.85 -7.69
CA THR A 266 6.21 8.21 -7.67
C THR A 266 6.62 8.79 -6.30
N PHE A 267 5.74 9.56 -5.66
CA PHE A 267 6.01 10.14 -4.33
C PHE A 267 5.87 9.12 -3.18
N ALA A 268 5.04 8.09 -3.36
CA ALA A 268 4.91 6.99 -2.42
C ALA A 268 6.14 6.05 -2.40
N GLY A 269 7.12 6.26 -3.28
CA GLY A 269 8.35 5.47 -3.32
C GLY A 269 8.06 3.99 -3.56
N ILE A 270 7.14 3.69 -4.47
CA ILE A 270 7.02 2.35 -5.05
C ILE A 270 6.86 2.40 -6.56
#